data_AF-A0A6B3CLQ8-F1
#
_entry.id   AF-A0A6B3CLQ8-F1
#
_cell.length_a   1.000
_cell.length_b   1.000
_cell.length_c   1.000
_cell.angle_alpha   90.00
_cell.angle_beta   90.00
_cell.angle_gamma   90.00
#
_symmetry.space_group_name_H-M   'P 1'
#
loop_
_entity.id
_entity.type
_entity.pdbx_description
1 polymer ?
#
loop_
_entity_poly.entity_id
_entity_poly.type
_entity_poly.pdbx_seq_one_letter_code
_entity_poly.pdbx_strand_id
1 'polypeptide(L)'
;LPVSLGDMATTVVPGEFTLVYLVYNTITNLLTQDEQVECFRNAARHLSPGGRFVIELGVPPLRFLPPGQVAVPFDVSEPHVGLDTFDLVEQMLVSHHFTRDGEDGRYRRDYSRHRYAWPAELDL
;
A
#
# COMPACT_ATOMS: atom_id res chain seq x y z
N LEU A 1 13.74 17.02 8.02
CA LEU A 1 14.39 15.73 8.33
C LEU A 1 15.21 15.31 7.11
N PRO A 2 16.34 14.60 7.28
CA PRO A 2 17.06 14.03 6.13
C PRO A 2 16.15 13.06 5.37
N VAL A 3 16.27 13.04 4.04
CA VAL A 3 15.47 12.20 3.14
C VAL A 3 16.41 11.49 2.16
N SER A 4 16.18 10.19 1.95
CA SER A 4 16.89 9.39 0.95
C SER A 4 15.90 8.95 -0.12
N LEU A 5 16.27 9.11 -1.39
CA LEU A 5 15.53 8.58 -2.52
C LEU A 5 15.96 7.13 -2.76
N GLY A 6 15.01 6.21 -2.81
CA GLY A 6 15.31 4.82 -3.10
C GLY A 6 14.09 3.90 -3.01
N ASP A 7 14.32 2.64 -3.35
CA ASP A 7 13.37 1.55 -3.18
C ASP A 7 13.44 1.02 -1.74
N MET A 8 12.31 0.99 -1.04
CA MET A 8 12.23 0.54 0.35
C MET A 8 12.55 -0.95 0.54
N ALA A 9 12.50 -1.76 -0.51
CA ALA A 9 12.90 -3.17 -0.45
C ALA A 9 14.43 -3.36 -0.39
N THR A 10 15.22 -2.39 -0.87
CA THR A 10 16.66 -2.60 -1.12
C THR A 10 17.57 -1.47 -0.64
N THR A 11 17.04 -0.25 -0.50
CA THR A 11 17.82 0.93 -0.13
C THR A 11 18.20 0.86 1.35
N VAL A 12 19.48 1.04 1.64
CA VAL A 12 20.02 1.08 3.00
C VAL A 12 20.44 2.51 3.34
N VAL A 13 20.02 2.99 4.51
CA VAL A 13 20.41 4.28 5.05
C VAL A 13 21.36 4.12 6.24
N PRO A 14 22.31 5.04 6.46
CA PRO A 14 23.22 4.93 7.60
C PRO A 14 22.49 5.02 8.94
N GLY A 15 22.84 4.12 9.86
CA GLY A 15 22.36 4.14 11.26
C GLY A 15 21.66 2.86 11.69
N GLU A 16 21.41 2.76 12.99
CA GLU A 16 20.56 1.74 13.60
C GLU A 16 19.37 2.42 14.26
N PHE A 17 18.19 1.81 14.14
CA PHE A 17 16.92 2.37 14.57
C PHE A 17 16.23 1.44 15.55
N THR A 18 15.53 2.01 16.53
CA THR A 18 14.66 1.22 17.42
C THR A 18 13.26 1.00 16.83
N LEU A 19 12.90 1.77 15.80
CA LEU A 19 11.63 1.69 15.10
C LEU A 19 11.85 1.94 13.60
N VAL A 20 11.36 1.01 12.78
CA VAL A 20 11.14 1.19 11.35
C VAL A 20 9.63 1.07 11.12
N TYR A 21 9.05 1.86 10.23
CA TYR A 21 7.62 1.76 9.96
C TYR A 21 7.26 2.08 8.52
N LEU A 22 6.18 1.45 8.07
CA LEU A 22 5.49 1.76 6.82
C LEU A 22 4.03 2.08 7.15
N VAL A 23 3.62 3.31 6.87
CA VAL A 23 2.25 3.79 7.11
C VAL A 23 1.47 3.96 5.80
N TYR A 24 0.17 4.21 5.86
CA TYR A 24 -0.66 4.46 4.67
C TYR A 24 -0.56 3.37 3.59
N ASN A 25 -0.60 2.10 4.00
CA ASN A 25 -0.57 0.93 3.10
C ASN A 25 0.70 0.82 2.26
N THR A 26 1.78 1.51 2.64
CA THR A 26 2.96 1.68 1.76
C THR A 26 3.53 0.35 1.27
N ILE A 27 3.57 -0.70 2.10
CA ILE A 27 4.07 -2.03 1.74
C ILE A 27 3.43 -2.60 0.46
N THR A 28 2.18 -2.23 0.17
CA THR A 28 1.42 -2.73 -0.97
C THR A 28 1.90 -2.16 -2.31
N ASN A 29 2.74 -1.12 -2.32
CA ASN A 29 3.38 -0.60 -3.54
C ASN A 29 4.43 -1.57 -4.11
N LEU A 30 4.87 -2.55 -3.32
CA LEU A 30 5.68 -3.68 -3.81
C LEU A 30 4.73 -4.71 -4.41
N LEU A 31 4.92 -4.98 -5.69
CA LEU A 31 3.92 -5.66 -6.52
C LEU A 31 4.09 -7.17 -6.54
N THR A 32 5.09 -7.68 -5.82
CA THR A 32 5.34 -9.11 -5.64
C THR A 32 5.49 -9.45 -4.16
N GLN A 33 5.19 -10.70 -3.81
CA GLN A 33 5.41 -11.19 -2.45
C GLN A 33 6.90 -11.14 -2.10
N ASP A 34 7.77 -11.53 -3.04
CA ASP A 34 9.22 -11.54 -2.83
C ASP A 34 9.76 -10.14 -2.50
N GLU A 35 9.31 -9.10 -3.20
CA GLU A 35 9.68 -7.72 -2.86
C GLU A 35 9.18 -7.32 -1.47
N GLN A 36 7.95 -7.71 -1.09
CA GLN A 36 7.42 -7.46 0.25
C GLN A 36 8.28 -8.14 1.33
N VAL A 37 8.69 -9.39 1.11
CA VAL A 37 9.61 -10.12 2.00
C VAL A 37 11.00 -9.45 2.04
N GLU A 38 11.53 -8.98 0.91
CA GLU A 38 12.79 -8.22 0.88
C GLU A 38 12.69 -6.92 1.67
N CYS A 39 11.54 -6.25 1.67
CA CYS A 39 11.32 -5.07 2.50
C CYS A 39 11.37 -5.38 4.00
N PHE A 40 10.84 -6.54 4.44
CA PHE A 40 11.01 -7.00 5.83
C PHE A 40 12.48 -7.26 6.16
N ARG A 41 13.20 -7.94 5.27
CA ARG A 41 14.65 -8.17 5.44
C ARG A 41 15.40 -6.85 5.52
N ASN A 42 15.04 -5.88 4.68
CA ASN A 42 15.65 -4.57 4.68
C ASN A 42 15.33 -3.80 5.96
N ALA A 43 14.09 -3.80 6.43
CA ALA A 43 13.72 -3.21 7.72
C ALA A 43 14.51 -3.85 8.87
N ALA A 44 14.65 -5.16 8.89
CA ALA A 44 15.42 -5.88 9.91
C ALA A 44 16.91 -5.48 9.93
N ARG A 45 17.54 -5.22 8.78
CA ARG A 45 18.93 -4.72 8.71
C ARG A 45 19.12 -3.37 9.39
N HIS A 46 18.07 -2.55 9.43
CA HIS A 46 18.10 -1.22 10.04
C HIS A 46 17.77 -1.25 11.55
N LEU A 47 17.24 -2.36 12.08
CA LEU A 47 16.81 -2.43 13.47
C LEU A 47 17.94 -2.83 14.41
N SER A 48 18.07 -2.09 15.52
CA SER A 48 18.90 -2.51 16.65
C SER A 48 18.24 -3.67 17.42
N PRO A 49 19.00 -4.43 18.24
CA PRO A 49 18.43 -5.49 19.06
C PRO A 49 17.26 -5.00 19.92
N GLY A 50 16.12 -5.67 19.80
CA GLY A 50 14.88 -5.27 20.49
C GLY A 50 14.07 -4.19 19.79
N GLY A 51 14.47 -3.74 18.60
CA GLY A 51 13.70 -2.82 17.76
C GLY A 51 12.36 -3.40 17.28
N ARG A 52 11.55 -2.55 16.64
CA ARG A 52 10.21 -2.89 16.13
C ARG A 52 10.05 -2.46 14.68
N PHE A 53 9.44 -3.34 13.89
CA PHE A 53 8.92 -3.00 12.57
C PHE A 53 7.39 -2.88 12.66
N VAL A 54 6.84 -1.74 12.26
CA VAL A 54 5.40 -1.46 12.32
C VAL A 54 4.85 -1.23 10.92
N ILE A 55 3.76 -1.89 10.58
CA ILE A 55 3.08 -1.73 9.29
C ILE A 55 1.63 -1.33 9.54
N GLU A 56 1.20 -0.26 8.91
CA GLU A 56 -0.21 0.05 8.70
C GLU A 56 -0.65 -0.55 7.37
N LEU A 57 -1.63 -1.45 7.41
CA LEU A 57 -2.10 -2.18 6.24
C LEU A 57 -3.63 -2.16 6.19
N GLY A 58 -4.15 -1.73 5.05
CA GLY A 58 -5.53 -1.88 4.64
C GLY A 58 -5.78 -3.30 4.13
N VAL A 59 -6.77 -3.96 4.71
CA VAL A 59 -7.23 -5.27 4.26
C VAL A 59 -8.33 -5.07 3.21
N PRO A 60 -8.23 -5.68 2.01
CA PRO A 60 -9.19 -5.45 0.94
C PRO A 60 -10.58 -5.92 1.37
N PRO A 61 -11.64 -5.11 1.18
CA PRO A 61 -12.97 -5.42 1.68
C PRO A 61 -13.73 -6.36 0.72
N LEU A 62 -13.14 -7.52 0.40
CA LEU A 62 -13.60 -8.46 -0.64
C LEU A 62 -15.04 -8.97 -0.44
N ARG A 63 -15.60 -8.85 0.77
CA ARG A 63 -17.01 -9.18 1.05
C ARG A 63 -18.00 -8.28 0.30
N PHE A 64 -17.57 -7.10 -0.14
CA PHE A 64 -18.37 -6.19 -0.97
C PHE A 64 -18.16 -6.39 -2.48
N LEU A 65 -17.48 -7.47 -2.89
CA LEU A 65 -17.24 -7.83 -4.29
C LEU A 65 -18.05 -9.10 -4.66
N PRO A 66 -19.38 -9.00 -4.83
CA PRO A 66 -20.21 -10.15 -5.24
C PRO A 66 -19.91 -10.60 -6.68
N PRO A 67 -20.33 -11.82 -7.08
CA PRO A 67 -20.12 -12.31 -8.43
C PRO A 67 -20.60 -11.33 -9.52
N GLY A 68 -19.75 -11.07 -10.50
CA GLY A 68 -20.01 -10.13 -11.60
C GLY A 68 -19.66 -8.67 -11.30
N GLN A 69 -19.36 -8.31 -10.05
CA GLN A 69 -18.82 -7.00 -9.70
C GLN A 69 -17.30 -7.00 -9.83
N VAL A 70 -16.74 -5.91 -10.35
CA VAL A 70 -15.30 -5.77 -10.62
C VAL A 70 -14.63 -4.67 -9.80
N ALA A 71 -15.41 -3.86 -9.07
CA ALA A 71 -14.92 -2.72 -8.30
C ALA A 71 -15.61 -2.58 -6.94
N VAL A 72 -14.91 -2.07 -5.93
CA VAL A 72 -15.47 -1.69 -4.62
C VAL A 72 -15.16 -0.20 -4.36
N PRO A 73 -16.18 0.67 -4.27
CA PRO A 73 -15.98 2.05 -3.83
C PRO A 73 -15.55 2.12 -2.36
N PHE A 74 -14.56 2.94 -2.04
CA PHE A 74 -14.14 3.23 -0.67
C PHE A 74 -14.41 4.69 -0.26
N ASP A 75 -14.60 5.58 -1.22
CA ASP A 75 -15.09 6.94 -0.99
C ASP A 75 -16.01 7.36 -2.13
N VAL A 76 -17.14 7.99 -1.77
CA VAL A 76 -18.11 8.54 -2.72
C VAL A 76 -18.60 9.85 -2.14
N SER A 77 -17.97 10.94 -2.58
CA SER A 77 -18.29 12.30 -2.17
C SER A 77 -18.27 13.23 -3.40
N GLU A 78 -18.81 14.45 -3.26
CA GLU A 78 -18.72 15.45 -4.32
C GLU A 78 -17.27 15.79 -4.73
N PRO A 79 -16.31 15.97 -3.80
CA PRO A 79 -14.93 16.26 -4.18
C PRO A 79 -14.16 15.03 -4.66
N HIS A 80 -14.58 13.80 -4.34
CA HIS A 80 -13.78 12.61 -4.62
C HIS A 80 -14.60 11.33 -4.73
N VAL A 81 -14.29 10.54 -5.76
CA VAL A 81 -14.76 9.16 -5.91
C VAL A 81 -13.54 8.25 -5.98
N GLY A 82 -13.43 7.33 -5.02
CA GLY A 82 -12.39 6.33 -4.92
C GLY A 82 -12.95 4.92 -5.02
N LEU A 83 -12.39 4.09 -5.89
CA LEU A 83 -12.77 2.68 -6.03
C LEU A 83 -11.56 1.80 -6.34
N ASP A 84 -11.58 0.59 -5.78
CA ASP A 84 -10.58 -0.43 -6.04
C ASP A 84 -11.14 -1.50 -6.98
N THR A 85 -10.37 -1.88 -7.99
CA THR A 85 -10.62 -3.09 -8.81
C THR A 85 -9.63 -4.18 -8.43
N PHE A 86 -10.06 -5.45 -8.45
CA PHE A 86 -9.28 -6.56 -7.91
C PHE A 86 -9.00 -7.66 -8.93
N ASP A 87 -7.78 -8.18 -8.91
CA ASP A 87 -7.42 -9.52 -9.41
C ASP A 87 -7.17 -10.42 -8.19
N LEU A 88 -8.11 -11.33 -7.95
CA LEU A 88 -8.08 -12.20 -6.77
C LEU A 88 -7.09 -13.36 -6.91
N VAL A 89 -6.67 -13.70 -8.12
CA VAL A 89 -5.73 -14.79 -8.38
C VAL A 89 -4.32 -14.30 -8.08
N GLU A 90 -3.97 -13.12 -8.59
CA GLU A 90 -2.64 -12.52 -8.42
C GLU A 90 -2.51 -11.68 -7.14
N GLN A 91 -3.59 -11.57 -6.34
CA GLN A 91 -3.69 -10.69 -5.16
C GLN A 91 -3.35 -9.22 -5.44
N MET A 92 -3.82 -8.72 -6.59
CA MET A 92 -3.56 -7.36 -7.03
C MET A 92 -4.83 -6.51 -6.90
N LEU A 93 -4.63 -5.22 -6.61
CA LEU A 93 -5.66 -4.21 -6.79
C LEU A 93 -5.12 -3.01 -7.58
N VAL A 94 -6.04 -2.31 -8.23
CA VAL A 94 -5.81 -0.98 -8.78
C VAL A 94 -6.75 -0.04 -8.07
N SER A 95 -6.21 0.92 -7.33
CA SER A 95 -6.98 2.02 -6.75
C SER A 95 -7.15 3.09 -7.81
N HIS A 96 -8.39 3.48 -8.08
CA HIS A 96 -8.75 4.56 -9.00
C HIS A 96 -9.29 5.72 -8.18
N HIS A 97 -8.72 6.90 -8.39
CA HIS A 97 -9.12 8.13 -7.73
C HIS A 97 -9.61 9.12 -8.77
N PHE A 98 -10.83 9.62 -8.58
CA PHE A 98 -11.39 10.71 -9.36
C PHE A 98 -11.58 11.89 -8.41
N THR A 99 -10.70 12.88 -8.48
CA THR A 99 -10.77 14.10 -7.66
C THR A 99 -11.35 15.23 -8.50
N ARG A 100 -12.35 15.92 -7.97
CA ARG A 100 -12.88 17.13 -8.60
C ARG A 100 -11.92 18.29 -8.35
N ASP A 101 -11.42 18.90 -9.42
CA ASP A 101 -10.54 20.05 -9.33
C ASP A 101 -11.35 21.33 -9.56
N GLY A 102 -11.38 22.23 -8.58
CA GLY A 102 -12.06 23.53 -8.70
C GLY A 102 -13.59 23.43 -8.93
N GLU A 103 -14.18 24.52 -9.41
CA GLU A 103 -15.64 24.65 -9.55
C GLU A 103 -16.17 24.26 -10.95
N ASP A 104 -15.29 24.00 -11.92
CA ASP A 104 -15.67 23.79 -13.34
C ASP A 104 -16.33 22.44 -13.62
N GLY A 105 -16.40 21.55 -12.63
CA GLY A 105 -17.06 20.24 -12.72
C GLY A 105 -16.19 19.13 -13.29
N ARG A 106 -14.91 19.38 -13.60
CA ARG A 106 -14.00 18.34 -14.11
C ARG A 106 -13.42 17.48 -12.99
N TYR A 107 -13.18 16.22 -13.34
CA TYR A 107 -12.46 15.28 -12.50
C TYR A 107 -11.10 14.96 -13.11
N ARG A 108 -10.07 14.99 -12.27
CA ARG A 108 -8.76 14.44 -12.54
C ARG A 108 -8.73 12.99 -12.09
N ARG A 109 -8.15 12.13 -12.93
CA ARG A 109 -8.02 10.70 -12.66
C ARG A 109 -6.58 10.36 -12.29
N ASP A 110 -6.40 9.73 -11.14
CA ASP A 110 -5.18 9.01 -10.78
C ASP A 110 -5.48 7.52 -10.61
N TYR A 111 -4.42 6.73 -10.67
CA TYR A 111 -4.50 5.34 -10.24
C TYR A 111 -3.15 4.85 -9.73
N SER A 112 -3.19 3.85 -8.85
CA SER A 112 -2.02 3.16 -8.32
C SER A 112 -2.27 1.67 -8.29
N ARG A 113 -1.22 0.89 -8.57
CA ARG A 113 -1.26 -0.57 -8.51
C ARG A 113 -0.69 -1.03 -7.18
N HIS A 114 -1.31 -2.04 -6.61
CA HIS A 114 -0.94 -2.56 -5.30
C HIS A 114 -1.04 -4.08 -5.28
N ARG A 115 -0.11 -4.75 -4.61
CA ARG A 115 -0.32 -6.13 -4.14
C ARG A 115 -0.81 -6.07 -2.71
N TYR A 116 -2.07 -6.44 -2.48
CA TYR A 116 -2.58 -6.49 -1.11
C TYR A 116 -2.06 -7.76 -0.41
N ALA A 117 -1.90 -7.67 0.90
CA ALA A 117 -1.47 -8.79 1.74
C ALA A 117 -2.52 -9.07 2.81
N TRP A 118 -2.63 -10.33 3.23
CA TRP A 118 -3.33 -10.67 4.46
C TRP A 118 -2.43 -10.48 5.67
N PRO A 119 -2.96 -10.17 6.87
CA PRO A 119 -2.14 -10.06 8.08
C PRO A 119 -1.23 -11.27 8.33
N ALA A 120 -1.69 -12.47 7.98
CA ALA A 120 -0.90 -13.71 8.12
C ALA A 120 0.31 -13.79 7.17
N GLU A 121 0.30 -13.07 6.04
CA GLU A 121 1.46 -12.98 5.14
C GLU A 121 2.57 -12.06 5.69
N LEU A 122 2.26 -11.25 6.71
CA LEU A 122 3.17 -10.28 7.33
C LEU A 122 3.79 -10.79 8.64
N ASP A 123 3.48 -12.03 9.04
CA ASP A 123 4.03 -12.70 10.23
C ASP A 123 5.26 -13.55 9.82
N LEU A 124 6.38 -12.86 9.56
CA LEU A 124 7.64 -13.43 9.05
C LEU A 124 8.68 -13.72 10.15
#